data_AF-A0A957FAN0-F1
#
_entry.id   AF-A0A957FAN0-F1
#
_cell.length_a   1.000
_cell.length_b   1.000
_cell.length_c   1.000
_cell.angle_alpha   90.00
_cell.angle_beta   90.00
_cell.angle_gamma   90.00
#
_symmetry.space_group_name_H-M   'P 1'
#
loop_
_entity.id
_entity.type
_entity.pdbx_description
1 polymer ?
#
loop_
_entity_poly.entity_id
_entity_poly.type
_entity_poly.pdbx_seq_one_letter_code
_entity_poly.pdbx_strand_id
1 'polypeptide(L)'
;AWGLALRWSWGRVLAGIVLYMLAMTVLVMLASDAGATLAGVGSWLAGVVAIPMLVTLAISASGRIRAVAPYLLPSFLLLSASSVAALQGLAVSVEARPEWLTTLVEVLGAWGTLLLFVVAPWALLAWPVYALGRWLARAYRRKRFSDLGYLFAAYWFVVLAGSTLPALDGVGLAGLSQLLPWLWLPVAWRVLPRWLAPAGPPPTLLVLRVFQRDAEVERLFDRVVERWRLTGNTLLIAGTDLLSRTLDPDDLFAFLNGQLAERFIASANEIPGHLSRLDLRPDPDGRYRINECYCFDTTWQPALQALVQESEVVLMDLRGFTPENLGCRFELRVLAAAPHLRRVLLLHDGETAKDAAEADFVDAPGDRFAWLHVGRLDWKKTGEVLEALFD
;
A
#
# COMPACT_ATOMS: atom_id res chain seq x y z
N ALA A 1 15.02 -6.08 5.60
CA ALA A 1 14.95 -5.42 6.92
C ALA A 1 13.52 -5.09 7.33
N TRP A 2 12.65 -4.57 6.44
CA TRP A 2 11.27 -4.17 6.83
C TRP A 2 10.25 -5.32 6.99
N GLY A 3 10.31 -6.37 6.16
CA GLY A 3 9.49 -7.58 6.36
C GLY A 3 9.78 -8.33 7.68
N LEU A 4 10.99 -8.15 8.24
CA LEU A 4 11.36 -8.65 9.57
C LEU A 4 10.79 -7.78 10.70
N ALA A 5 10.67 -6.47 10.52
CA ALA A 5 10.12 -5.56 11.52
C ALA A 5 8.63 -5.83 11.79
N LEU A 6 7.86 -6.23 10.77
CA LEU A 6 6.49 -6.70 10.96
C LEU A 6 6.43 -8.07 11.66
N ARG A 7 7.45 -8.94 11.51
CA ARG A 7 7.54 -10.20 12.25
C ARG A 7 7.98 -10.03 13.71
N TRP A 8 8.55 -8.88 14.06
CA TRP A 8 9.01 -8.58 15.41
C TRP A 8 7.89 -8.01 16.27
N SER A 9 7.94 -8.27 17.58
CA SER A 9 7.05 -7.61 18.51
C SER A 9 7.31 -6.10 18.51
N TRP A 10 6.27 -5.30 18.74
CA TRP A 10 6.36 -3.84 18.85
C TRP A 10 7.49 -3.37 19.78
N GLY A 11 7.76 -4.13 20.85
CA GLY A 11 8.87 -3.84 21.77
C GLY A 11 10.26 -3.90 21.10
N ARG A 12 10.50 -4.85 20.19
CA ARG A 12 11.78 -4.92 19.46
C ARG A 12 11.90 -3.81 18.42
N VAL A 13 10.80 -3.46 17.76
CA VAL A 13 10.75 -2.33 16.82
C VAL A 13 11.06 -1.03 17.57
N LEU A 14 10.40 -0.80 18.71
CA LEU A 14 10.64 0.37 19.54
C LEU A 14 12.08 0.42 20.05
N ALA A 15 12.63 -0.71 20.53
CA ALA A 15 14.02 -0.78 20.96
C ALA A 15 15.00 -0.46 19.82
N GLY A 16 14.74 -0.97 18.60
CA GLY A 16 15.52 -0.64 17.42
C GLY A 16 15.47 0.84 17.06
N ILE A 17 14.30 1.47 17.11
CA ILE A 17 14.14 2.91 16.88
C ILE A 17 14.90 3.71 17.93
N VAL A 18 14.78 3.37 19.21
CA VAL A 18 15.50 4.05 20.30
C VAL A 18 17.01 3.92 20.11
N LEU A 19 17.51 2.72 19.79
CA LEU A 19 18.94 2.50 19.55
C LEU A 19 19.44 3.30 18.35
N TYR A 20 18.66 3.35 17.26
CA TYR A 20 18.97 4.16 16.09
C TYR A 20 19.02 5.66 16.43
N MET A 21 18.04 6.16 17.19
CA MET A 21 17.98 7.56 17.63
C MET A 21 19.18 7.92 18.52
N LEU A 22 19.58 7.04 19.43
CA LEU A 22 20.78 7.22 20.26
C LEU A 22 22.04 7.25 19.39
N ALA A 23 22.20 6.30 18.48
CA ALA A 23 23.36 6.24 17.58
C ALA A 23 23.46 7.49 16.69
N MET A 24 22.33 7.97 16.13
CA MET A 24 22.29 9.20 15.34
C MET A 24 22.59 10.44 16.18
N THR A 25 22.10 10.49 17.42
CA THR A 25 22.42 11.60 18.34
C THR A 25 23.91 11.68 18.60
N VAL A 26 24.56 10.55 18.88
CA VAL A 26 26.01 10.47 19.08
C VAL A 26 26.76 10.89 17.81
N LEU A 27 26.35 10.37 16.65
CA LEU A 27 26.98 10.71 15.37
C LEU A 27 26.90 12.22 15.07
N VAL A 28 25.73 12.83 15.26
CA VAL A 28 25.53 14.27 15.02
C VAL A 28 26.32 15.11 16.03
N MET A 29 26.37 14.70 17.30
CA MET A 29 27.19 15.36 18.32
C MET A 29 28.68 15.35 17.97
N LEU A 30 29.18 14.24 17.42
CA LEU A 30 30.57 14.09 17.02
C LEU A 30 30.91 14.81 15.72
N ALA A 31 29.95 14.96 14.82
CA ALA A 31 30.14 15.59 13.51
C ALA A 31 29.80 17.09 13.49
N SER A 32 29.22 17.63 14.57
CA SER A 32 28.83 19.04 14.66
C SER A 32 29.98 19.89 15.21
N ASP A 33 30.49 20.80 14.38
CA ASP A 33 31.45 21.85 14.80
C ASP A 33 30.76 23.03 15.52
N ALA A 34 29.42 23.07 15.49
CA ALA A 34 28.62 24.05 16.23
C ALA A 34 28.39 23.59 17.67
N GLY A 35 28.25 24.54 18.61
CA GLY A 35 27.90 24.32 20.03
C GLY A 35 26.48 23.77 20.24
N ALA A 36 26.16 22.68 19.56
CA ALA A 36 24.86 22.03 19.58
C ALA A 36 24.63 21.38 20.94
N THR A 37 23.48 21.67 21.55
CA THR A 37 23.09 21.05 22.82
C THR A 37 22.44 19.69 22.56
N LEU A 38 22.59 18.76 23.52
CA LEU A 38 21.93 17.45 23.46
C LEU A 38 20.42 17.58 23.26
N ALA A 39 19.80 18.55 23.94
CA ALA A 39 18.38 18.85 23.81
C ALA A 39 18.01 19.35 22.40
N GLY A 40 18.85 20.19 21.78
CA GLY A 40 18.62 20.71 20.43
C GLY A 40 18.72 19.65 19.34
N VAL A 41 19.72 18.76 19.42
CA VAL A 41 19.84 17.65 18.45
C VAL A 41 18.75 16.60 18.67
N GLY A 42 18.40 16.32 19.93
CA GLY A 42 17.29 15.44 20.26
C GLY A 42 15.95 15.94 19.71
N SER A 43 15.65 17.23 19.86
CA SER A 43 14.41 17.82 19.34
C SER A 43 14.38 17.88 17.81
N TRP A 44 15.52 18.19 17.17
CA TRP A 44 15.65 18.15 15.71
C TRP A 44 15.46 16.74 15.15
N LEU A 45 16.16 15.73 15.70
CA LEU A 45 16.00 14.34 15.29
C LEU A 45 14.57 13.84 15.52
N ALA A 46 13.95 14.20 16.65
CA ALA A 46 12.55 13.90 16.90
C ALA A 46 11.63 14.58 15.88
N GLY A 47 11.90 15.83 15.48
CA GLY A 47 11.15 16.51 14.42
C GLY A 47 11.28 15.81 13.07
N VAL A 48 12.49 15.44 12.67
CA VAL A 48 12.78 14.80 11.38
C VAL A 48 12.28 13.35 11.30
N VAL A 49 12.26 12.63 12.43
CA VAL A 49 11.89 11.20 12.48
C VAL A 49 10.46 10.99 12.97
N ALA A 50 10.06 11.62 14.08
CA ALA A 50 8.78 11.33 14.75
C ALA A 50 7.59 12.00 14.06
N ILE A 51 7.69 13.27 13.66
CA ILE A 51 6.58 13.97 12.99
C ILE A 51 6.12 13.17 11.77
N PRO A 52 7.02 12.69 10.91
CA PRO A 52 6.53 12.04 9.72
C PRO A 52 6.21 10.56 9.92
N MET A 53 6.79 9.89 10.92
CA MET A 53 6.27 8.61 11.39
C MET A 53 4.82 8.74 11.90
N LEU A 54 4.50 9.82 12.60
CA LEU A 54 3.14 10.08 13.08
C LEU A 54 2.19 10.45 11.93
N VAL A 55 2.64 11.26 10.97
CA VAL A 55 1.83 11.60 9.78
C VAL A 55 1.60 10.38 8.91
N THR A 56 2.63 9.57 8.64
CA THR A 56 2.48 8.32 7.88
C THR A 56 1.57 7.33 8.61
N LEU A 57 1.71 7.20 9.94
CA LEU A 57 0.81 6.38 10.75
C LEU A 57 -0.64 6.90 10.70
N ALA A 58 -0.86 8.21 10.84
CA ALA A 58 -2.19 8.83 10.79
C ALA A 58 -2.85 8.73 9.42
N ILE A 59 -2.07 8.83 8.33
CA ILE A 59 -2.55 8.62 6.96
C ILE A 59 -2.89 7.14 6.75
N SER A 60 -2.03 6.23 7.21
CA SER A 60 -2.25 4.77 7.10
C SER A 60 -3.43 4.28 7.95
N ALA A 61 -3.75 4.96 9.06
CA ALA A 61 -4.86 4.60 9.96
C ALA A 61 -6.24 5.07 9.47
N SER A 62 -6.32 5.99 8.49
CA SER A 62 -7.59 6.56 8.01
C SER A 62 -8.09 5.86 6.74
N GLY A 63 -8.71 4.70 6.92
CA GLY A 63 -9.00 3.73 5.85
C GLY A 63 -10.10 4.04 4.83
N ARG A 64 -10.41 5.30 4.46
CA ARG A 64 -11.49 5.53 3.45
C ARG A 64 -11.23 6.44 2.25
N ILE A 65 -10.13 7.22 2.17
CA ILE A 65 -9.76 7.97 0.93
C ILE A 65 -8.21 8.04 0.74
N ARG A 66 -7.40 7.41 1.58
CA ARG A 66 -5.98 7.79 1.75
C ARG A 66 -4.91 6.81 1.25
N ALA A 67 -5.29 5.76 0.52
CA ALA A 67 -4.32 4.83 -0.05
C ALA A 67 -3.55 5.42 -1.25
N VAL A 68 -4.14 6.30 -2.07
CA VAL A 68 -3.50 6.83 -3.29
C VAL A 68 -2.74 8.14 -3.08
N ALA A 69 -3.24 9.04 -2.22
CA ALA A 69 -2.68 10.39 -2.09
C ALA A 69 -1.17 10.44 -1.77
N PRO A 70 -0.62 9.59 -0.87
CA PRO A 70 0.82 9.54 -0.63
C PRO A 70 1.63 9.17 -1.88
N TYR A 71 1.03 8.44 -2.82
CA TYR A 71 1.70 8.00 -4.04
C TYR A 71 1.85 9.12 -5.06
N LEU A 72 0.92 10.09 -5.04
CA LEU A 72 0.93 11.27 -5.91
C LEU A 72 1.76 12.43 -5.33
N LEU A 73 2.10 12.38 -4.04
CA LEU A 73 2.80 13.45 -3.33
C LEU A 73 4.15 13.84 -4.00
N PRO A 74 5.03 12.90 -4.43
CA PRO A 74 6.28 13.29 -5.09
C PRO A 74 6.05 14.06 -6.40
N SER A 75 5.07 13.64 -7.20
CA SER A 75 4.69 14.31 -8.44
C SER A 75 4.14 15.71 -8.16
N PHE A 76 3.28 15.83 -7.14
CA PHE A 76 2.76 17.13 -6.69
C PHE A 76 3.89 18.05 -6.22
N LEU A 77 4.81 17.56 -5.39
CA LEU A 77 5.94 18.35 -4.90
C LEU A 77 6.87 18.82 -6.02
N LEU A 78 7.14 17.97 -7.02
CA LEU A 78 7.93 18.35 -8.18
C LEU A 78 7.25 19.49 -8.97
N LEU A 79 5.93 19.38 -9.20
CA LEU A 79 5.15 20.41 -9.87
C LEU A 79 5.12 21.71 -9.04
N SER A 80 4.84 21.63 -7.74
CA SER A 80 4.86 22.78 -6.85
C SER A 80 6.24 23.46 -6.78
N ALA A 81 7.31 22.67 -6.66
CA ALA A 81 8.68 23.19 -6.65
C ALA A 81 9.02 23.90 -7.96
N SER A 82 8.52 23.41 -9.10
CA SER A 82 8.71 24.07 -10.39
C SER A 82 8.03 25.45 -10.46
N SER A 83 6.83 25.59 -9.89
CA SER A 83 6.15 26.89 -9.78
C SER A 83 6.91 27.84 -8.85
N VAL A 84 7.40 27.35 -7.71
CA VAL A 84 8.22 28.16 -6.79
C VAL A 84 9.49 28.64 -7.47
N ALA A 85 10.21 27.75 -8.16
CA ALA A 85 11.42 28.10 -8.89
C ALA A 85 11.14 29.13 -10.01
N ALA A 86 10.03 28.98 -10.73
CA ALA A 86 9.63 29.94 -11.76
C ALA A 86 9.30 31.32 -11.16
N LEU A 87 8.60 31.37 -10.02
CA LEU A 87 8.32 32.61 -9.30
C LEU A 87 9.58 33.27 -8.72
N GLN A 88 10.52 32.48 -8.20
CA GLN A 88 11.82 32.99 -7.75
C GLN A 88 12.62 33.57 -8.92
N GLY A 89 12.68 32.86 -10.05
CA GLY A 89 13.32 33.36 -11.27
C GLY A 89 12.67 34.66 -11.78
N LEU A 90 11.34 34.75 -11.71
CA LEU A 90 10.61 35.98 -11.99
C LEU A 90 11.00 37.10 -11.03
N ALA A 91 11.02 36.85 -9.73
CA ALA A 91 11.37 37.85 -8.71
C ALA A 91 12.78 38.43 -8.94
N VAL A 92 13.76 37.60 -9.25
CA VAL A 92 15.12 38.04 -9.61
C VAL A 92 15.12 38.85 -10.91
N SER A 93 14.33 38.43 -11.90
CA SER A 93 14.25 39.11 -13.21
C SER A 93 13.61 40.50 -13.11
N VAL A 94 12.71 40.73 -12.15
CA VAL A 94 12.06 42.04 -11.94
C VAL A 94 13.08 43.14 -11.65
N GLU A 95 14.16 42.83 -10.93
CA GLU A 95 15.22 43.80 -10.61
C GLU A 95 15.92 44.33 -11.87
N ALA A 96 16.12 43.47 -12.87
CA ALA A 96 16.76 43.82 -14.13
C ALA A 96 15.82 44.55 -15.12
N ARG A 97 14.51 44.64 -14.82
CA ARG A 97 13.47 45.26 -15.67
C ARG A 97 13.59 44.95 -17.17
N PRO A 98 13.59 43.66 -17.57
CA PRO A 98 13.73 43.31 -18.96
C PRO A 98 12.47 43.65 -19.77
N GLU A 99 12.64 44.09 -21.02
CA GLU A 99 11.55 44.55 -21.89
C GLU A 99 10.47 43.49 -22.12
N TRP A 100 10.86 42.21 -22.24
CA TRP A 100 9.90 41.11 -22.43
C TRP A 100 8.93 40.99 -21.25
N LEU A 101 9.39 41.27 -20.02
CA LEU A 101 8.56 41.14 -18.82
C LEU A 101 7.58 42.31 -18.71
N THR A 102 8.02 43.52 -19.07
CA THR A 102 7.13 44.69 -19.11
C THR A 102 6.03 44.51 -20.15
N THR A 103 6.37 44.04 -21.36
CA THR A 103 5.38 43.75 -22.41
C THR A 103 4.42 42.64 -21.97
N LEU A 104 4.91 41.60 -21.30
CA LEU A 104 4.06 40.50 -20.81
C LEU A 104 3.04 41.00 -19.78
N VAL A 105 3.47 41.86 -18.84
CA VAL A 105 2.60 42.47 -17.83
C VAL A 105 1.60 43.45 -18.45
N GLU A 106 1.98 44.20 -19.49
CA GLU A 106 1.06 45.07 -20.22
C GLU A 106 -0.06 44.28 -20.92
N VAL A 107 0.26 43.11 -21.49
CA VAL A 107 -0.70 42.28 -22.21
C VAL A 107 -1.60 41.46 -21.26
N LEU A 108 -1.01 40.81 -20.25
CA LEU A 108 -1.72 39.86 -19.37
C LEU A 108 -2.16 40.47 -18.03
N GLY A 109 -1.67 41.66 -17.69
CA GLY A 109 -1.74 42.20 -16.34
C GLY A 109 -0.82 41.48 -15.36
N ALA A 110 -0.68 42.06 -14.16
CA ALA A 110 0.16 41.48 -13.10
C ALA A 110 -0.33 40.08 -12.66
N TRP A 111 -1.64 39.93 -12.41
CA TRP A 111 -2.23 38.65 -12.00
C TRP A 111 -2.15 37.58 -13.08
N GLY A 112 -2.36 37.94 -14.35
CA GLY A 112 -2.22 37.01 -15.48
C GLY A 112 -0.78 36.54 -15.67
N THR A 113 0.18 37.46 -15.50
CA THR A 113 1.61 37.12 -15.53
C THR A 113 1.99 36.18 -14.38
N LEU A 114 1.55 36.46 -13.15
CA LEU A 114 1.78 35.57 -12.00
C LEU A 114 1.16 34.18 -12.22
N LEU A 115 -0.09 34.11 -12.68
CA LEU A 115 -0.75 32.83 -12.97
C LEU A 115 -0.01 32.04 -14.06
N LEU A 116 0.48 32.71 -15.10
CA LEU A 116 1.28 32.08 -16.15
C LEU A 116 2.55 31.45 -15.56
N PHE A 117 3.29 32.15 -14.70
CA PHE A 117 4.50 31.59 -14.07
C PHE A 117 4.20 30.47 -13.06
N VAL A 118 3.00 30.44 -12.49
CA VAL A 118 2.56 29.31 -11.63
C VAL A 118 2.21 28.08 -12.47
N VAL A 119 1.46 28.25 -13.57
CA VAL A 119 0.84 27.14 -14.32
C VAL A 119 1.70 26.66 -15.51
N ALA A 120 2.43 27.54 -16.18
CA ALA A 120 3.25 27.18 -17.34
C ALA A 120 4.29 26.08 -17.02
N PRO A 121 4.98 26.10 -15.86
CA PRO A 121 5.86 24.99 -15.49
C PRO A 121 5.15 23.65 -15.41
N TRP A 122 3.87 23.62 -15.00
CA TRP A 122 3.10 22.39 -14.93
C TRP A 122 2.77 21.87 -16.32
N ALA A 123 2.42 22.73 -17.27
CA ALA A 123 2.20 22.34 -18.65
C ALA A 123 3.49 21.77 -19.28
N LEU A 124 4.64 22.39 -19.02
CA LEU A 124 5.95 21.92 -19.48
C LEU A 124 6.34 20.57 -18.86
N LEU A 125 6.04 20.38 -17.57
CA LEU A 125 6.38 19.16 -16.83
C LEU A 125 5.29 18.07 -16.90
N ALA A 126 4.12 18.34 -17.45
CA ALA A 126 3.01 17.39 -17.51
C ALA A 126 3.41 16.07 -18.20
N TRP A 127 4.04 16.17 -19.37
CA TRP A 127 4.53 15.00 -20.10
C TRP A 127 5.66 14.26 -19.35
N PRO A 128 6.74 14.92 -18.89
CA PRO A 128 7.78 14.27 -18.08
C PRO A 128 7.23 13.56 -16.83
N VAL A 129 6.33 14.20 -16.09
CA VAL A 129 5.69 13.61 -14.89
C VAL A 129 4.84 12.41 -15.26
N TYR A 130 4.05 12.50 -16.34
CA TYR A 130 3.26 11.37 -16.84
C TYR A 130 4.15 10.20 -17.30
N ALA A 131 5.21 10.49 -18.06
CA ALA A 131 6.16 9.48 -18.53
C ALA A 131 6.89 8.79 -17.37
N LEU A 132 7.27 9.56 -16.34
CA LEU A 132 7.83 9.05 -15.09
C LEU A 132 6.83 8.16 -14.36
N GLY A 133 5.56 8.59 -14.24
CA GLY A 133 4.48 7.80 -13.64
C GLY A 133 4.30 6.45 -14.35
N ARG A 134 4.28 6.42 -15.69
CA ARG A 134 4.24 5.18 -16.47
C ARG A 134 5.49 4.32 -16.30
N TRP A 135 6.65 4.93 -16.16
CA TRP A 135 7.88 4.20 -15.90
C TRP A 135 7.86 3.55 -14.50
N LEU A 136 7.43 4.30 -13.48
CA LEU A 136 7.25 3.82 -12.11
C LEU A 136 6.24 2.68 -12.06
N ALA A 137 5.10 2.83 -12.72
CA ALA A 137 4.07 1.78 -12.78
C ALA A 137 4.61 0.49 -13.44
N ARG A 138 5.41 0.60 -14.51
CA ARG A 138 6.08 -0.57 -15.12
C ARG A 138 7.15 -1.16 -14.21
N ALA A 139 7.91 -0.33 -13.51
CA ALA A 139 8.94 -0.77 -12.56
C ALA A 139 8.30 -1.50 -11.36
N TYR A 140 7.18 -0.99 -10.86
CA TYR A 140 6.35 -1.61 -9.83
C TYR A 140 5.87 -3.00 -10.27
N ARG A 141 5.24 -3.11 -11.44
CA ARG A 141 4.82 -4.40 -12.01
C ARG A 141 5.97 -5.39 -12.20
N ARG A 142 7.16 -4.90 -12.53
CA ARG A 142 8.38 -5.72 -12.67
C ARG A 142 9.05 -6.04 -11.32
N LYS A 143 8.40 -5.72 -10.19
CA LYS A 143 8.91 -5.93 -8.83
C LYS A 143 10.29 -5.30 -8.60
N ARG A 144 10.54 -4.12 -9.17
CA ARG A 144 11.78 -3.37 -8.88
C ARG A 144 11.75 -2.70 -7.51
N PHE A 145 10.55 -2.46 -6.98
CA PHE A 145 10.27 -1.95 -5.65
C PHE A 145 8.87 -2.45 -5.22
N SER A 146 8.57 -2.37 -3.91
CA SER A 146 7.24 -2.64 -3.35
C SER A 146 6.46 -1.35 -3.09
N ASP A 147 5.17 -1.47 -2.79
CA ASP A 147 4.29 -0.38 -2.32
C ASP A 147 4.92 0.36 -1.13
N LEU A 148 5.37 -0.40 -0.13
CA LEU A 148 6.05 0.13 1.05
C LEU A 148 7.40 0.76 0.72
N GLY A 149 8.16 0.15 -0.19
CA GLY A 149 9.43 0.71 -0.69
C GLY A 149 9.23 2.04 -1.38
N TYR A 150 8.16 2.17 -2.18
CA TYR A 150 7.78 3.42 -2.80
C TYR A 150 7.41 4.48 -1.76
N LEU A 151 6.54 4.16 -0.80
CA LEU A 151 6.15 5.09 0.26
C LEU A 151 7.35 5.56 1.08
N PHE A 152 8.26 4.64 1.43
CA PHE A 152 9.50 4.96 2.12
C PHE A 152 10.37 5.93 1.30
N ALA A 153 10.54 5.67 0.00
CA ALA A 153 11.32 6.52 -0.88
C ALA A 153 10.69 7.89 -1.12
N ALA A 154 9.38 7.93 -1.36
CA ALA A 154 8.60 9.14 -1.52
C ALA A 154 8.72 10.01 -0.27
N TYR A 155 8.54 9.41 0.91
CA TYR A 155 8.65 10.08 2.18
C TYR A 155 10.04 10.69 2.39
N TRP A 156 11.11 9.91 2.26
CA TRP A 156 12.48 10.43 2.40
C TRP A 156 12.82 11.47 1.35
N PHE A 157 12.27 11.35 0.14
CA PHE A 157 12.40 12.39 -0.88
C PHE A 157 11.81 13.72 -0.41
N VAL A 158 10.62 13.71 0.20
CA VAL A 158 10.00 14.94 0.76
C VAL A 158 10.89 15.57 1.82
N VAL A 159 11.40 14.76 2.75
CA VAL A 159 12.26 15.25 3.84
C VAL A 159 13.53 15.88 3.29
N LEU A 160 14.23 15.16 2.40
CA LEU A 160 15.48 15.64 1.83
C LEU A 160 15.25 16.83 0.89
N ALA A 161 14.14 16.88 0.15
CA ALA A 161 13.78 18.04 -0.66
C ALA A 161 13.50 19.26 0.22
N GLY A 162 12.79 19.08 1.35
CA GLY A 162 12.49 20.13 2.32
C GLY A 162 13.75 20.72 2.97
N SER A 163 14.80 19.92 3.16
CA SER A 163 16.10 20.41 3.66
C SER A 163 17.00 20.98 2.55
N THR A 164 16.89 20.44 1.33
CA THR A 164 17.70 20.87 0.17
C THR A 164 17.31 22.28 -0.27
N LEU A 165 16.01 22.62 -0.28
CA LEU A 165 15.54 23.91 -0.76
C LEU A 165 16.17 25.11 -0.01
N PRO A 166 16.13 25.19 1.35
CA PRO A 166 16.84 26.25 2.07
C PRO A 166 18.36 26.19 1.90
N ALA A 167 18.93 24.98 1.72
CA ALA A 167 20.37 24.82 1.54
C ALA A 167 20.86 25.37 0.20
N LEU A 168 20.02 25.38 -0.84
CA LEU A 168 20.35 26.02 -2.12
C LEU A 168 20.54 27.53 -1.96
N ASP A 169 19.75 28.19 -1.12
CA ASP A 169 19.89 29.62 -0.84
C ASP A 169 21.16 29.92 -0.01
N GLY A 170 21.52 29.03 0.91
CA GLY A 170 22.65 29.24 1.82
C GLY A 170 24.02 28.87 1.22
N VAL A 171 24.14 27.68 0.61
CA VAL A 171 25.41 27.11 0.13
C VAL A 171 25.42 26.81 -1.37
N GLY A 172 24.42 27.29 -2.11
CA GLY A 172 24.31 27.11 -3.56
C GLY A 172 24.14 25.64 -3.97
N LEU A 173 24.68 25.27 -5.13
CA LEU A 173 24.55 23.92 -5.69
C LEU A 173 25.10 22.81 -4.80
N ALA A 174 26.00 23.12 -3.85
CA ALA A 174 26.49 22.15 -2.87
C ALA A 174 25.35 21.59 -1.99
N GLY A 175 24.26 22.34 -1.81
CA GLY A 175 23.05 21.89 -1.10
C GLY A 175 22.43 20.63 -1.71
N LEU A 176 22.59 20.40 -3.02
CA LEU A 176 22.08 19.20 -3.70
C LEU A 176 22.72 17.89 -3.19
N SER A 177 23.88 17.98 -2.53
CA SER A 177 24.52 16.81 -1.89
C SER A 177 23.62 16.13 -0.85
N GLN A 178 22.66 16.86 -0.27
CA GLN A 178 21.68 16.31 0.68
C GLN A 178 20.75 15.28 0.04
N LEU A 179 20.62 15.24 -1.30
CA LEU A 179 19.84 14.22 -2.01
C LEU A 179 20.63 12.93 -2.25
N LEU A 180 21.96 12.91 -2.07
CA LEU A 180 22.79 11.73 -2.32
C LEU A 180 22.38 10.49 -1.49
N PRO A 181 22.02 10.61 -0.20
CA PRO A 181 21.49 9.49 0.57
C PRO A 181 20.21 8.90 -0.05
N TRP A 182 19.46 9.59 -0.88
CA TRP A 182 18.30 8.98 -1.53
C TRP A 182 18.69 7.91 -2.57
N LEU A 183 19.91 8.00 -3.13
CA LEU A 183 20.38 7.14 -4.23
C LEU A 183 20.75 5.72 -3.80
N TRP A 184 20.84 5.41 -2.50
CA TRP A 184 21.09 4.04 -2.05
C TRP A 184 19.84 3.16 -2.12
N LEU A 185 18.63 3.73 -2.14
CA LEU A 185 17.37 2.97 -2.11
C LEU A 185 17.22 1.98 -3.29
N PRO A 186 17.49 2.38 -4.55
CA PRO A 186 17.48 1.44 -5.68
C PRO A 186 18.48 0.30 -5.55
N VAL A 187 19.62 0.53 -4.89
CA VAL A 187 20.63 -0.51 -4.63
C VAL A 187 20.09 -1.47 -3.57
N ALA A 188 19.52 -0.95 -2.48
CA ALA A 188 18.93 -1.78 -1.44
C ALA A 188 17.83 -2.70 -1.96
N TRP A 189 16.90 -2.22 -2.80
CA TRP A 189 15.83 -3.08 -3.34
C TRP A 189 16.33 -4.18 -4.28
N ARG A 190 17.55 -4.08 -4.82
CA ARG A 190 18.16 -5.17 -5.59
C ARG A 190 18.83 -6.23 -4.72
N VAL A 191 19.32 -5.85 -3.54
CA VAL A 191 20.08 -6.74 -2.63
C VAL A 191 19.16 -7.41 -1.63
N LEU A 192 18.22 -6.65 -1.06
CA LEU A 192 17.31 -7.08 0.00
C LEU A 192 16.47 -8.33 -0.29
N PRO A 193 15.98 -8.58 -1.53
CA PRO A 193 15.17 -9.76 -1.83
C PRO A 193 15.91 -11.07 -1.52
N ARG A 194 17.24 -11.09 -1.67
CA ARG A 194 18.06 -12.28 -1.42
C ARG A 194 18.03 -12.73 0.04
N TRP A 195 17.72 -11.81 0.95
CA TRP A 195 17.69 -12.07 2.39
C TRP A 195 16.28 -12.14 2.96
N LEU A 196 15.28 -11.66 2.20
CA LEU A 196 13.88 -11.61 2.62
C LEU A 196 12.99 -12.63 1.92
N ALA A 197 13.49 -13.31 0.88
CA ALA A 197 12.75 -14.37 0.22
C ALA A 197 12.29 -15.43 1.25
N PRO A 198 10.98 -15.73 1.31
CA PRO A 198 10.47 -16.78 2.19
C PRO A 198 11.10 -18.14 1.87
N ALA A 199 11.31 -18.95 2.90
CA ALA A 199 11.78 -20.32 2.75
C ALA A 199 10.58 -21.26 2.55
N GLY A 200 10.51 -21.92 1.39
CA GLY A 200 9.46 -22.88 1.04
C GLY A 200 8.36 -22.32 0.11
N PRO A 201 7.49 -23.19 -0.43
CA PRO A 201 6.36 -22.78 -1.24
C PRO A 201 5.33 -22.00 -0.38
N PRO A 202 4.88 -20.82 -0.82
CA PRO A 202 3.90 -20.03 -0.07
C PRO A 202 2.50 -20.65 -0.17
N PRO A 203 1.77 -20.81 0.95
CA PRO A 203 0.36 -21.21 0.89
C PRO A 203 -0.49 -20.09 0.30
N THR A 204 -1.55 -20.44 -0.42
CA THR A 204 -2.51 -19.48 -0.98
C THR A 204 -3.77 -19.41 -0.11
N LEU A 205 -4.08 -18.22 0.41
CA LEU A 205 -5.29 -17.91 1.18
C LEU A 205 -6.35 -17.31 0.27
N LEU A 206 -7.53 -17.92 0.24
CA LEU A 206 -8.74 -17.31 -0.32
C LEU A 206 -9.54 -16.63 0.80
N VAL A 207 -9.92 -15.38 0.57
CA VAL A 207 -10.71 -14.61 1.52
C VAL A 207 -12.09 -14.31 0.93
N LEU A 208 -13.13 -14.81 1.58
CA LEU A 208 -14.53 -14.63 1.19
C LEU A 208 -15.24 -13.69 2.18
N ARG A 209 -15.57 -12.48 1.70
CA ARG A 209 -16.16 -11.38 2.49
C ARG A 209 -17.63 -11.18 2.14
N VAL A 210 -18.51 -12.07 2.62
CA VAL A 210 -19.93 -12.06 2.18
C VAL A 210 -20.76 -10.95 2.83
N PHE A 211 -20.45 -10.53 4.06
CA PHE A 211 -21.25 -9.54 4.80
C PHE A 211 -20.44 -8.30 5.22
N GLN A 212 -20.50 -7.25 4.41
CA GLN A 212 -19.78 -5.98 4.65
C GLN A 212 -20.52 -4.99 5.58
N ARG A 213 -21.21 -5.49 6.62
CA ARG A 213 -22.05 -4.62 7.47
C ARG A 213 -21.28 -3.90 8.58
N ASP A 214 -20.05 -4.30 8.88
CA ASP A 214 -19.34 -3.82 10.06
C ASP A 214 -17.87 -3.42 9.78
N ALA A 215 -17.56 -2.16 10.06
CA ALA A 215 -16.22 -1.58 9.91
C ALA A 215 -15.18 -2.18 10.87
N GLU A 216 -15.60 -2.80 11.97
CA GLU A 216 -14.68 -3.52 12.87
C GLU A 216 -14.15 -4.81 12.24
N VAL A 217 -14.98 -5.45 11.42
CA VAL A 217 -14.65 -6.74 10.80
C VAL A 217 -13.84 -6.53 9.55
N GLU A 218 -14.17 -5.50 8.77
CA GLU A 218 -13.32 -5.01 7.70
C GLU A 218 -11.88 -4.82 8.21
N ARG A 219 -11.71 -4.17 9.37
CA ARG A 219 -10.41 -4.03 10.05
C ARG A 219 -9.78 -5.36 10.48
N LEU A 220 -10.54 -6.35 10.90
CA LEU A 220 -10.00 -7.69 11.23
C LEU A 220 -9.46 -8.36 9.98
N PHE A 221 -10.27 -8.42 8.92
CA PHE A 221 -9.89 -9.04 7.67
C PHE A 221 -8.67 -8.37 7.06
N ASP A 222 -8.62 -7.04 7.07
CA ASP A 222 -7.47 -6.30 6.56
C ASP A 222 -6.21 -6.60 7.38
N ARG A 223 -6.30 -6.71 8.71
CA ARG A 223 -5.15 -7.10 9.55
C ARG A 223 -4.70 -8.53 9.30
N VAL A 224 -5.62 -9.47 9.14
CA VAL A 224 -5.31 -10.88 8.85
C VAL A 224 -4.65 -10.98 7.48
N VAL A 225 -5.20 -10.32 6.46
CA VAL A 225 -4.63 -10.25 5.12
C VAL A 225 -3.24 -9.61 5.15
N GLU A 226 -3.08 -8.46 5.81
CA GLU A 226 -1.79 -7.78 5.94
C GLU A 226 -0.72 -8.65 6.60
N ARG A 227 -1.11 -9.42 7.62
CA ARG A 227 -0.20 -10.39 8.24
C ARG A 227 0.09 -11.56 7.29
N TRP A 228 -0.93 -12.10 6.64
CA TRP A 228 -0.82 -13.23 5.72
C TRP A 228 0.11 -12.94 4.55
N ARG A 229 0.12 -11.70 4.04
CA ARG A 229 1.05 -11.24 2.99
C ARG A 229 2.53 -11.47 3.33
N LEU A 230 2.89 -11.63 4.61
CA LEU A 230 4.27 -11.96 5.03
C LEU A 230 4.59 -13.46 4.94
N THR A 231 3.59 -14.29 4.68
CA THR A 231 3.67 -15.75 4.67
C THR A 231 3.35 -16.31 3.29
N GLY A 232 2.26 -15.88 2.65
CA GLY A 232 1.81 -16.47 1.40
C GLY A 232 0.90 -15.58 0.56
N ASN A 233 0.43 -16.16 -0.54
CA ASN A 233 -0.41 -15.47 -1.53
C ASN A 233 -1.81 -15.24 -0.95
N THR A 234 -2.44 -14.14 -1.36
CA THR A 234 -3.82 -13.83 -1.00
C THR A 234 -4.67 -13.65 -2.26
N LEU A 235 -5.79 -14.36 -2.33
CA LEU A 235 -6.82 -14.25 -3.36
C LEU A 235 -8.10 -13.68 -2.74
N LEU A 236 -8.67 -12.66 -3.37
CA LEU A 236 -9.95 -12.06 -2.97
C LEU A 236 -10.91 -12.07 -4.15
N ILE A 237 -12.19 -12.31 -3.86
CA ILE A 237 -13.29 -12.01 -4.77
C ILE A 237 -13.97 -10.73 -4.30
N ALA A 238 -14.16 -9.78 -5.23
CA ALA A 238 -14.77 -8.49 -4.93
C ALA A 238 -15.84 -8.13 -5.98
N GLY A 239 -16.90 -7.45 -5.52
CA GLY A 239 -17.89 -6.85 -6.41
C GLY A 239 -17.35 -5.60 -7.11
N THR A 240 -17.93 -5.24 -8.25
CA THR A 240 -17.51 -4.04 -9.00
C THR A 240 -17.87 -2.72 -8.32
N ASP A 241 -18.81 -2.74 -7.37
CA ASP A 241 -19.27 -1.61 -6.56
C ASP A 241 -18.24 -1.18 -5.50
N LEU A 242 -17.37 -2.10 -5.07
CA LEU A 242 -16.32 -1.86 -4.07
C LEU A 242 -15.19 -0.94 -4.55
N LEU A 243 -14.83 -1.00 -5.84
CA LEU A 243 -13.77 -0.15 -6.41
C LEU A 243 -14.05 1.35 -6.28
N SER A 244 -15.32 1.74 -6.27
CA SER A 244 -15.71 3.15 -6.11
C SER A 244 -15.40 3.70 -4.71
N ARG A 245 -15.16 2.82 -3.73
CA ARG A 245 -14.99 3.15 -2.31
C ARG A 245 -13.56 2.96 -1.82
N THR A 246 -12.77 2.10 -2.45
CA THR A 246 -11.37 1.81 -2.08
C THR A 246 -10.52 1.68 -3.35
N LEU A 247 -9.70 2.70 -3.63
CA LEU A 247 -8.66 2.63 -4.65
C LEU A 247 -7.34 2.25 -3.99
N ASP A 248 -6.79 1.10 -4.36
CA ASP A 248 -5.53 0.63 -3.82
C ASP A 248 -4.33 1.11 -4.65
N PRO A 249 -3.10 1.10 -4.09
CA PRO A 249 -1.89 1.48 -4.83
C PRO A 249 -1.71 0.65 -6.11
N ASP A 250 -2.11 -0.61 -6.03
CA ASP A 250 -2.11 -1.57 -7.11
C ASP A 250 -3.05 -1.16 -8.26
N ASP A 251 -4.21 -0.59 -7.94
CA ASP A 251 -5.15 -0.04 -8.93
C ASP A 251 -4.61 1.25 -9.56
N LEU A 252 -3.98 2.12 -8.76
CA LEU A 252 -3.34 3.34 -9.29
C LEU A 252 -2.29 2.99 -10.35
N PHE A 253 -1.38 2.07 -10.04
CA PHE A 253 -0.34 1.68 -10.99
C PHE A 253 -0.90 0.91 -12.20
N ALA A 254 -1.99 0.16 -12.03
CA ALA A 254 -2.69 -0.46 -13.15
C ALA A 254 -3.35 0.60 -14.05
N PHE A 255 -4.01 1.60 -13.47
CA PHE A 255 -4.63 2.73 -14.17
C PHE A 255 -3.60 3.52 -14.97
N LEU A 256 -2.46 3.87 -14.36
CA LEU A 256 -1.38 4.60 -15.04
C LEU A 256 -0.82 3.87 -16.27
N ASN A 257 -0.90 2.53 -16.29
CA ASN A 257 -0.50 1.72 -17.43
C ASN A 257 -1.64 1.44 -18.42
N GLY A 258 -2.89 1.80 -18.12
CA GLY A 258 -4.07 1.50 -18.93
C GLY A 258 -4.60 0.08 -18.79
N GLN A 259 -4.30 -0.59 -17.67
CA GLN A 259 -4.59 -2.01 -17.45
C GLN A 259 -5.63 -2.27 -16.35
N LEU A 260 -6.29 -1.23 -15.84
CA LEU A 260 -7.29 -1.39 -14.77
C LEU A 260 -8.45 -2.29 -15.22
N ALA A 261 -8.88 -2.16 -16.47
CA ALA A 261 -9.94 -2.99 -17.05
C ALA A 261 -9.61 -4.50 -17.04
N GLU A 262 -8.31 -4.87 -17.09
CA GLU A 262 -7.88 -6.27 -17.05
C GLU A 262 -8.16 -6.97 -15.71
N ARG A 263 -8.46 -6.19 -14.65
CA ARG A 263 -8.81 -6.71 -13.31
C ARG A 263 -10.26 -7.20 -13.21
N PHE A 264 -11.10 -6.83 -14.17
CA PHE A 264 -12.51 -7.20 -14.19
C PHE A 264 -12.72 -8.47 -15.02
N ILE A 265 -13.53 -9.39 -14.50
CA ILE A 265 -13.92 -10.63 -15.16
C ILE A 265 -15.34 -10.45 -15.68
N ALA A 266 -15.46 -10.02 -16.93
CA ALA A 266 -16.75 -9.77 -17.59
C ALA A 266 -17.40 -11.06 -18.10
N SER A 267 -16.61 -12.10 -18.37
CA SER A 267 -17.13 -13.41 -18.77
C SER A 267 -16.34 -14.59 -18.19
N ALA A 268 -17.00 -15.74 -18.05
CA ALA A 268 -16.36 -16.96 -17.53
C ALA A 268 -15.16 -17.43 -18.39
N ASN A 269 -15.15 -17.10 -19.69
CA ASN A 269 -14.05 -17.45 -20.60
C ASN A 269 -12.75 -16.70 -20.30
N GLU A 270 -12.81 -15.58 -19.58
CA GLU A 270 -11.64 -14.77 -19.21
C GLU A 270 -10.92 -15.33 -17.97
N ILE A 271 -11.58 -16.21 -17.20
CA ILE A 271 -11.08 -16.72 -15.92
C ILE A 271 -9.72 -17.42 -16.07
N PRO A 272 -9.49 -18.37 -17.02
CA PRO A 272 -8.18 -19.01 -17.15
C PRO A 272 -7.06 -18.02 -17.46
N GLY A 273 -7.35 -17.02 -18.31
CA GLY A 273 -6.41 -15.94 -18.62
C GLY A 273 -6.14 -15.03 -17.42
N HIS A 274 -7.11 -14.84 -16.54
CA HIS A 274 -6.95 -14.09 -15.30
C HIS A 274 -6.10 -14.88 -14.28
N LEU A 275 -6.38 -16.16 -14.07
CA LEU A 275 -5.61 -17.02 -13.17
C LEU A 275 -4.13 -17.12 -13.58
N SER A 276 -3.85 -17.22 -14.88
CA SER A 276 -2.46 -17.25 -15.38
C SER A 276 -1.66 -15.95 -15.11
N ARG A 277 -2.35 -14.85 -14.80
CA ARG A 277 -1.75 -13.53 -14.53
C ARG A 277 -1.64 -13.20 -13.05
N LEU A 278 -2.06 -14.10 -12.15
CA LEU A 278 -1.92 -13.92 -10.71
C LEU A 278 -0.44 -13.67 -10.34
N ASP A 279 -0.22 -12.64 -9.53
CA ASP A 279 1.11 -12.31 -9.04
C ASP A 279 1.43 -13.13 -7.78
N LEU A 280 1.97 -14.33 -8.00
CA LEU A 280 2.29 -15.30 -6.95
C LEU A 280 3.71 -15.17 -6.39
N ARG A 281 4.48 -14.16 -6.83
CA ARG A 281 5.87 -13.97 -6.38
C ARG A 281 5.93 -12.92 -5.27
N PRO A 282 6.86 -13.02 -4.32
CA PRO A 282 7.05 -11.97 -3.34
C PRO A 282 7.65 -10.71 -3.98
N ASP A 283 7.31 -9.55 -3.43
CA ASP A 283 7.94 -8.27 -3.73
C ASP A 283 9.33 -8.14 -3.07
N PRO A 284 10.13 -7.11 -3.40
CA PRO A 284 11.50 -6.96 -2.88
C PRO A 284 11.63 -6.88 -1.36
N ASP A 285 10.54 -6.54 -0.66
CA ASP A 285 10.44 -6.51 0.80
C ASP A 285 9.97 -7.84 1.41
N GLY A 286 9.73 -8.86 0.58
CA GLY A 286 9.32 -10.22 0.98
C GLY A 286 7.81 -10.40 1.11
N ARG A 287 6.99 -9.37 0.86
CA ARG A 287 5.52 -9.45 0.94
C ARG A 287 4.92 -9.99 -0.35
N TYR A 288 3.87 -10.78 -0.23
CA TYR A 288 3.02 -11.14 -1.36
C TYR A 288 1.97 -10.06 -1.60
N ARG A 289 1.59 -9.90 -2.88
CA ARG A 289 0.53 -8.97 -3.26
C ARG A 289 -0.84 -9.62 -3.10
N ILE A 290 -1.84 -8.77 -2.93
CA ILE A 290 -3.23 -9.18 -2.89
C ILE A 290 -3.69 -9.30 -4.35
N ASN A 291 -4.24 -10.46 -4.71
CA ASN A 291 -4.81 -10.67 -6.03
C ASN A 291 -6.32 -10.58 -5.93
N GLU A 292 -6.88 -9.49 -6.44
CA GLU A 292 -8.31 -9.20 -6.41
C GLU A 292 -8.95 -9.50 -7.75
N CYS A 293 -9.98 -10.34 -7.74
CA CYS A 293 -10.78 -10.66 -8.92
C CYS A 293 -12.11 -9.91 -8.84
N TYR A 294 -12.26 -8.86 -9.64
CA TYR A 294 -13.51 -8.09 -9.71
C TYR A 294 -14.51 -8.81 -10.60
N CYS A 295 -15.57 -9.34 -9.98
CA CYS A 295 -16.57 -10.14 -10.64
C CYS A 295 -17.90 -9.39 -10.75
N PHE A 296 -18.65 -9.66 -11.82
CA PHE A 296 -20.04 -9.27 -11.96
C PHE A 296 -20.96 -10.36 -11.38
N ASP A 297 -22.23 -10.04 -11.18
CA ASP A 297 -23.24 -10.97 -10.63
C ASP A 297 -23.36 -12.29 -11.40
N THR A 298 -22.97 -12.30 -12.68
CA THR A 298 -23.01 -13.47 -13.55
C THR A 298 -21.69 -14.26 -13.58
N THR A 299 -20.58 -13.69 -13.10
CA THR A 299 -19.23 -14.29 -13.20
C THR A 299 -18.61 -14.69 -11.87
N TRP A 300 -19.19 -14.29 -10.74
CA TRP A 300 -18.63 -14.60 -9.42
C TRP A 300 -18.63 -16.11 -9.10
N GLN A 301 -19.66 -16.87 -9.49
CA GLN A 301 -19.73 -18.31 -9.25
C GLN A 301 -18.62 -19.10 -9.95
N PRO A 302 -18.43 -18.98 -11.28
CA PRO A 302 -17.33 -19.66 -11.95
C PRO A 302 -15.96 -19.13 -11.50
N ALA A 303 -15.84 -17.84 -11.17
CA ALA A 303 -14.59 -17.28 -10.64
C ALA A 303 -14.24 -17.89 -9.26
N LEU A 304 -15.22 -18.00 -8.35
CA LEU A 304 -15.05 -18.65 -7.05
C LEU A 304 -14.55 -20.08 -7.20
N GLN A 305 -15.19 -20.88 -8.05
CA GLN A 305 -14.78 -22.27 -8.27
C GLN A 305 -13.32 -22.36 -8.72
N ALA A 306 -12.92 -21.47 -9.63
CA ALA A 306 -11.56 -21.44 -10.15
C ALA A 306 -10.54 -20.96 -9.10
N LEU A 307 -10.87 -19.94 -8.29
CA LEU A 307 -10.02 -19.45 -7.21
C LEU A 307 -9.84 -20.50 -6.09
N VAL A 308 -10.88 -21.27 -5.79
CA VAL A 308 -10.80 -22.37 -4.82
C VAL A 308 -9.80 -23.43 -5.27
N GLN A 309 -9.67 -23.70 -6.58
CA GLN A 309 -8.67 -24.64 -7.09
C GLN A 309 -7.22 -24.16 -6.88
N GLU A 310 -6.98 -22.85 -6.89
CA GLU A 310 -5.67 -22.24 -6.69
C GLU A 310 -5.32 -22.00 -5.21
N SER A 311 -6.24 -22.35 -4.30
CA SER A 311 -6.15 -22.05 -2.88
C SER A 311 -5.85 -23.28 -2.03
N GLU A 312 -5.16 -23.08 -0.92
CA GLU A 312 -4.90 -24.13 0.09
C GLU A 312 -5.68 -23.87 1.38
N VAL A 313 -5.88 -22.60 1.72
CA VAL A 313 -6.54 -22.18 2.96
C VAL A 313 -7.63 -21.18 2.62
N VAL A 314 -8.76 -21.24 3.33
CA VAL A 314 -9.89 -20.34 3.12
C VAL A 314 -10.28 -19.66 4.42
N LEU A 315 -10.50 -18.36 4.37
CA LEU A 315 -11.12 -17.57 5.44
C LEU A 315 -12.46 -17.04 4.93
N MET A 316 -13.56 -17.39 5.59
CA MET A 316 -14.91 -17.01 5.18
C MET A 316 -15.68 -16.37 6.34
N ASP A 317 -16.32 -15.24 6.07
CA ASP A 317 -17.25 -14.60 7.02
C ASP A 317 -18.67 -15.18 6.88
N LEU A 318 -19.16 -15.87 7.91
CA LEU A 318 -20.53 -16.41 7.99
C LEU A 318 -21.40 -15.71 9.03
N ARG A 319 -20.97 -14.58 9.60
CA ARG A 319 -21.75 -13.86 10.61
C ARG A 319 -23.08 -13.37 10.05
N GLY A 320 -24.15 -13.51 10.85
CA GLY A 320 -25.50 -13.22 10.41
C GLY A 320 -26.02 -14.11 9.26
N PHE A 321 -25.36 -15.24 8.97
CA PHE A 321 -25.82 -16.19 7.96
C PHE A 321 -27.16 -16.81 8.33
N THR A 322 -28.06 -16.84 7.37
CA THR A 322 -29.36 -17.51 7.42
C THR A 322 -29.53 -18.47 6.22
N PRO A 323 -30.42 -19.47 6.30
CA PRO A 323 -30.63 -20.43 5.21
C PRO A 323 -31.05 -19.80 3.86
N GLU A 324 -31.59 -18.58 3.88
CA GLU A 324 -31.99 -17.81 2.71
C GLU A 324 -30.80 -17.23 1.93
N ASN A 325 -29.59 -17.20 2.52
CA ASN A 325 -28.38 -16.72 1.87
C ASN A 325 -27.84 -17.76 0.87
N LEU A 326 -28.55 -17.94 -0.25
CA LEU A 326 -28.22 -18.93 -1.29
C LEU A 326 -26.80 -18.77 -1.85
N GLY A 327 -26.26 -17.56 -1.87
CA GLY A 327 -24.87 -17.27 -2.24
C GLY A 327 -23.87 -17.96 -1.31
N CYS A 328 -23.96 -17.71 0.01
CA CYS A 328 -23.13 -18.37 1.01
C CYS A 328 -23.24 -19.90 0.96
N ARG A 329 -24.46 -20.42 0.76
CA ARG A 329 -24.68 -21.87 0.64
C ARG A 329 -23.98 -22.46 -0.59
N PHE A 330 -23.96 -21.73 -1.69
CA PHE A 330 -23.19 -22.13 -2.87
C PHE A 330 -21.69 -22.10 -2.57
N GLU A 331 -21.19 -21.05 -1.91
CA GLU A 331 -19.79 -20.96 -1.49
C GLU A 331 -19.39 -22.15 -0.62
N LEU A 332 -20.15 -22.45 0.43
CA LEU A 332 -19.89 -23.60 1.31
C LEU A 332 -19.86 -24.93 0.56
N ARG A 333 -20.78 -25.17 -0.37
CA ARG A 333 -20.80 -26.39 -1.18
C ARG A 333 -19.58 -26.50 -2.10
N VAL A 334 -19.13 -25.39 -2.69
CA VAL A 334 -17.89 -25.35 -3.49
C VAL A 334 -16.67 -25.68 -2.63
N LEU A 335 -16.60 -25.10 -1.42
CA LEU A 335 -15.52 -25.40 -0.47
C LEU A 335 -15.55 -26.87 -0.03
N ALA A 336 -16.74 -27.40 0.28
CA ALA A 336 -16.92 -28.80 0.66
C ALA A 336 -16.43 -29.75 -0.44
N ALA A 337 -16.71 -29.45 -1.70
CA ALA A 337 -16.33 -30.27 -2.85
C ALA A 337 -14.84 -30.21 -3.22
N ALA A 338 -14.02 -29.37 -2.58
CA ALA A 338 -12.61 -29.15 -2.91
C ALA A 338 -11.66 -29.90 -1.95
N PRO A 339 -11.27 -31.16 -2.24
CA PRO A 339 -10.53 -32.02 -1.29
C PRO A 339 -9.08 -31.57 -1.04
N HIS A 340 -8.51 -30.71 -1.89
CA HIS A 340 -7.14 -30.22 -1.76
C HIS A 340 -6.99 -29.08 -0.74
N LEU A 341 -8.10 -28.46 -0.32
CA LEU A 341 -8.07 -27.45 0.72
C LEU A 341 -7.58 -28.06 2.04
N ARG A 342 -6.54 -27.48 2.62
CA ARG A 342 -5.96 -27.89 3.89
C ARG A 342 -6.81 -27.44 5.07
N ARG A 343 -7.35 -26.22 5.00
CA ARG A 343 -8.14 -25.62 6.08
C ARG A 343 -9.17 -24.63 5.56
N VAL A 344 -10.37 -24.67 6.14
CA VAL A 344 -11.44 -23.69 5.91
C VAL A 344 -11.85 -23.13 7.27
N LEU A 345 -11.52 -21.86 7.52
CA LEU A 345 -11.87 -21.15 8.75
C LEU A 345 -13.14 -20.32 8.54
N LEU A 346 -14.19 -20.68 9.27
CA LEU A 346 -15.49 -20.04 9.25
C LEU A 346 -15.63 -19.13 10.48
N LEU A 347 -15.77 -17.82 10.23
CA LEU A 347 -16.06 -16.85 11.28
C LEU A 347 -17.57 -16.79 11.53
N HIS A 348 -17.99 -16.91 12.79
CA HIS A 348 -19.41 -16.90 13.15
C HIS A 348 -19.69 -16.04 14.40
N ASP A 349 -20.94 -15.65 14.55
CA ASP A 349 -21.46 -14.91 15.71
C ASP A 349 -22.61 -15.68 16.38
N GLY A 350 -23.35 -15.02 17.28
CA GLY A 350 -24.50 -15.61 17.95
C GLY A 350 -25.78 -15.68 17.10
N GLU A 351 -25.82 -15.00 15.95
CA GLU A 351 -26.98 -14.96 15.05
C GLU A 351 -26.84 -15.93 13.88
N THR A 352 -25.64 -16.49 13.69
CA THR A 352 -25.31 -17.42 12.62
C THR A 352 -26.09 -18.74 12.76
N ALA A 353 -26.85 -19.12 11.73
CA ALA A 353 -27.54 -20.40 11.64
C ALA A 353 -26.56 -21.56 11.37
N LYS A 354 -25.76 -21.92 12.37
CA LYS A 354 -24.64 -22.86 12.27
C LYS A 354 -25.07 -24.24 11.72
N ASP A 355 -26.13 -24.82 12.26
CA ASP A 355 -26.62 -26.14 11.84
C ASP A 355 -26.97 -26.19 10.34
N ALA A 356 -27.52 -25.08 9.81
CA ALA A 356 -27.86 -24.97 8.39
C ALA A 356 -26.61 -24.85 7.50
N ALA A 357 -25.55 -24.19 7.99
CA ALA A 357 -24.28 -24.12 7.28
C ALA A 357 -23.55 -25.48 7.30
N GLU A 358 -23.54 -26.18 8.45
CA GLU A 358 -22.91 -27.51 8.59
C GLU A 358 -23.55 -28.55 7.67
N ALA A 359 -24.85 -28.45 7.43
CA ALA A 359 -25.54 -29.32 6.47
C ALA A 359 -24.99 -29.21 5.03
N ASP A 360 -24.42 -28.06 4.65
CA ASP A 360 -23.88 -27.84 3.30
C ASP A 360 -22.45 -28.40 3.12
N PHE A 361 -21.80 -28.85 4.20
CA PHE A 361 -20.46 -29.45 4.15
C PHE A 361 -20.32 -30.73 5.01
N VAL A 362 -21.43 -31.38 5.36
CA VAL A 362 -21.43 -32.60 6.19
C VAL A 362 -20.60 -33.76 5.59
N ASP A 363 -20.52 -33.83 4.27
CA ASP A 363 -19.76 -34.86 3.54
C ASP A 363 -18.25 -34.52 3.43
N ALA A 364 -17.83 -33.36 3.92
CA ALA A 364 -16.42 -32.97 3.94
C ALA A 364 -15.65 -33.67 5.06
N PRO A 365 -14.32 -33.85 4.91
CA PRO A 365 -13.46 -34.27 6.02
C PRO A 365 -13.65 -33.36 7.24
N GLY A 366 -14.01 -33.96 8.38
CA GLY A 366 -14.47 -33.24 9.57
C GLY A 366 -13.41 -32.42 10.29
N ASP A 367 -12.13 -32.61 9.98
CA ASP A 367 -10.99 -31.85 10.51
C ASP A 367 -10.67 -30.59 9.69
N ARG A 368 -11.23 -30.44 8.49
CA ARG A 368 -10.90 -29.34 7.57
C ARG A 368 -11.61 -28.04 7.90
N PHE A 369 -12.86 -28.12 8.36
CA PHE A 369 -13.69 -26.96 8.69
C PHE A 369 -13.50 -26.59 10.17
N ALA A 370 -12.92 -25.42 10.41
CA ALA A 370 -12.74 -24.85 11.74
C ALA A 370 -13.72 -23.69 11.94
N TRP A 371 -14.37 -23.66 13.10
CA TRP A 371 -15.25 -22.57 13.49
C TRP A 371 -14.56 -21.66 14.50
N LEU A 372 -14.61 -20.35 14.27
CA LEU A 372 -14.13 -19.36 15.22
C LEU A 372 -15.22 -18.35 15.55
N HIS A 373 -15.61 -18.30 16.82
CA HIS A 373 -16.56 -17.32 17.29
C HIS A 373 -15.93 -15.93 17.37
N VAL A 374 -16.49 -14.98 16.64
CA VAL A 374 -16.05 -13.58 16.62
C VAL A 374 -17.07 -12.75 17.41
N GLY A 375 -16.79 -12.60 18.70
CA GLY A 375 -17.50 -11.66 19.59
C GLY A 375 -16.94 -10.24 19.46
N ARG A 376 -16.53 -9.61 20.58
CA ARG A 376 -15.82 -8.32 20.51
C ARG A 376 -14.47 -8.47 19.81
N LEU A 377 -14.25 -7.61 18.81
CA LEU A 377 -13.04 -7.58 18.02
C LEU A 377 -11.92 -6.82 18.73
N ASP A 378 -10.90 -7.53 19.20
CA ASP A 378 -9.67 -6.96 19.75
C ASP A 378 -8.44 -7.42 18.95
N TRP A 379 -7.25 -6.93 19.35
CA TRP A 379 -5.99 -7.29 18.70
C TRP A 379 -5.58 -8.75 18.92
N LYS A 380 -6.06 -9.40 20.00
CA LYS A 380 -5.80 -10.82 20.27
C LYS A 380 -6.54 -11.68 19.26
N LYS A 381 -7.74 -11.26 18.86
CA LYS A 381 -8.57 -11.96 17.89
C LYS A 381 -7.90 -12.14 16.54
N THR A 382 -7.12 -11.15 16.08
CA THR A 382 -6.31 -11.29 14.86
C THR A 382 -5.29 -12.43 15.00
N GLY A 383 -4.66 -12.58 16.16
CA GLY A 383 -3.74 -13.69 16.45
C GLY A 383 -4.44 -15.05 16.43
N GLU A 384 -5.58 -15.16 17.10
CA GLU A 384 -6.40 -16.39 17.10
C GLU A 384 -6.81 -16.82 15.70
N VAL A 385 -7.26 -15.88 14.85
CA VAL A 385 -7.61 -16.17 13.45
C VAL A 385 -6.41 -16.71 12.69
N LEU A 386 -5.24 -16.09 12.85
CA LEU A 386 -4.02 -16.50 12.15
C LEU A 386 -3.53 -17.87 12.62
N GLU A 387 -3.54 -18.12 13.93
CA GLU A 387 -3.19 -19.44 14.49
C GLU A 387 -4.11 -20.52 13.94
N ALA A 388 -5.43 -20.28 13.93
CA ALA A 388 -6.41 -21.22 13.38
C ALA A 388 -6.30 -21.45 11.85
N LEU A 389 -5.63 -20.54 11.11
CA LEU A 389 -5.33 -20.73 9.69
C LEU A 389 -4.07 -21.57 9.44
N PHE A 390 -3.16 -21.66 10.42
CA PHE A 390 -1.90 -22.41 10.33
C PHE A 390 -1.95 -23.80 10.98
N ASP A 391 -2.74 -23.92 12.04
CA ASP A 391 -3.11 -25.22 12.61
C ASP A 391 -3.88 -26.03 11.58
#